data_AF-A0A940Z7L6-F1
#
_entry.id   AF-A0A940Z7L6-F1
#
_cell.length_a   1.000
_cell.length_b   1.000
_cell.length_c   1.000
_cell.angle_alpha   90.00
_cell.angle_beta   90.00
_cell.angle_gamma   90.00
#
_symmetry.space_group_name_H-M   'P 1'
#
loop_
_entity.id
_entity.type
_entity.pdbx_description
1 polymer ?
#
loop_
_entity_poly.entity_id
_entity_poly.type
_entity_poly.pdbx_seq_one_letter_code
_entity_poly.pdbx_strand_id
1 'polypeptide(L)'
;MMKTHLLSWLVLAAIVAGLFAAALPGSAQAQNLCRAVHVVKANETLKSIAKLYGVNARALAKANDMANNEALNAGDKLCIPKTGKAEPKLNLAVYAQGGTININATGMTREEKYQVKVREGDAGKWYKLGKITSGVEGVISNKKFPVPDALKNKVYLTVCLKNQNNDALTCRAILNVP
;
A
#
# COMPACT_ATOMS: atom_id res chain seq x y z
N MET A 1 28.78 77.48 -40.03
CA MET A 1 27.38 77.34 -40.54
C MET A 1 27.09 75.85 -40.72
N MET A 2 25.85 75.42 -40.37
CA MET A 2 25.21 74.09 -40.51
C MET A 2 25.67 73.01 -39.48
N LYS A 3 24.86 72.59 -38.48
CA LYS A 3 23.66 71.69 -38.51
C LYS A 3 23.99 70.35 -39.22
N THR A 4 23.82 69.12 -38.73
CA THR A 4 22.80 68.50 -37.83
C THR A 4 23.01 66.98 -37.74
N HIS A 5 22.59 66.38 -36.60
CA HIS A 5 21.88 65.08 -36.41
C HIS A 5 22.43 63.71 -36.88
N LEU A 6 22.52 62.81 -35.88
CA LEU A 6 21.92 61.47 -35.80
C LEU A 6 22.14 60.53 -37.00
N LEU A 7 23.14 59.65 -36.89
CA LEU A 7 23.19 58.35 -37.57
C LEU A 7 22.46 57.35 -36.66
N SER A 8 21.13 57.22 -36.80
CA SER A 8 20.42 56.33 -37.72
C SER A 8 20.53 54.86 -37.31
N TRP A 9 19.40 54.35 -36.83
CA TRP A 9 19.15 52.97 -36.41
C TRP A 9 19.50 51.96 -37.50
N LEU A 10 20.37 51.01 -37.19
CA LEU A 10 20.44 49.73 -37.91
C LEU A 10 19.20 48.91 -37.55
N VAL A 11 18.18 48.97 -38.41
CA VAL A 11 17.11 47.97 -38.44
C VAL A 11 17.61 46.83 -39.32
N LEU A 12 18.01 45.71 -38.71
CA LEU A 12 18.14 44.43 -39.39
C LEU A 12 17.24 43.43 -38.69
N ALA A 13 16.11 43.14 -39.32
CA ALA A 13 15.25 42.03 -38.98
C ALA A 13 15.90 40.73 -39.48
N ALA A 14 16.11 39.77 -38.58
CA ALA A 14 16.27 38.37 -38.96
C ALA A 14 15.57 37.49 -37.90
N ILE A 15 14.51 36.84 -38.36
CA ILE A 15 13.72 35.84 -37.64
C ILE A 15 14.62 34.65 -37.32
N VAL A 16 14.68 34.25 -36.04
CA VAL A 16 15.05 32.88 -35.66
C VAL A 16 13.91 32.32 -34.81
N ALA A 17 13.05 31.55 -35.47
CA ALA A 17 12.19 30.57 -34.82
C ALA A 17 13.05 29.38 -34.40
N GLY A 18 12.91 28.90 -33.16
CA GLY A 18 13.45 27.60 -32.78
C GLY A 18 13.85 27.46 -31.31
N LEU A 19 12.94 26.87 -30.53
CA LEU A 19 13.18 25.85 -29.51
C LEU A 19 14.45 25.97 -28.66
N PHE A 20 14.30 26.32 -27.37
CA PHE A 20 14.89 25.47 -26.32
C PHE A 20 14.02 25.53 -25.07
N ALA A 21 13.64 24.34 -24.62
CA ALA A 21 12.74 24.09 -23.52
C ALA A 21 13.23 24.74 -22.23
N ALA A 22 12.31 25.36 -21.49
CA ALA A 22 12.49 25.54 -20.06
C ALA A 22 12.65 24.14 -19.45
N ALA A 23 13.89 23.75 -19.16
CA ALA A 23 14.16 22.61 -18.31
C ALA A 23 13.61 22.96 -16.93
N LEU A 24 12.36 22.55 -16.67
CA LEU A 24 11.89 22.41 -15.30
C LEU A 24 12.89 21.47 -14.63
N PRO A 25 13.52 21.85 -13.50
CA PRO A 25 14.25 20.88 -12.69
C PRO A 25 13.22 19.84 -12.21
N GLY A 26 13.08 18.77 -12.99
CA GLY A 26 12.34 17.58 -12.65
C GLY A 26 13.04 16.91 -11.48
N SER A 27 12.48 17.12 -10.30
CA SER A 27 12.49 16.19 -9.17
C SER A 27 13.84 15.54 -8.81
N ALA A 28 14.77 16.35 -8.29
CA ALA A 28 15.87 15.86 -7.45
C ALA A 28 15.41 15.27 -6.08
N GLN A 29 14.13 14.91 -5.92
CA GLN A 29 13.59 14.29 -4.70
C GLN A 29 13.47 12.75 -4.79
N ALA A 30 13.61 12.11 -5.96
CA ALA A 30 13.39 10.66 -6.08
C ALA A 30 14.59 9.79 -5.67
N GLN A 31 15.80 10.35 -5.57
CA GLN A 31 17.03 9.55 -5.52
C GLN A 31 17.48 9.11 -4.11
N ASN A 32 16.62 9.10 -3.10
CA ASN A 32 17.01 8.66 -1.75
C ASN A 32 16.12 7.58 -1.12
N LEU A 33 15.28 6.90 -1.92
CA LEU A 33 14.41 5.82 -1.44
C LEU A 33 15.09 4.45 -1.42
N CYS A 34 16.12 4.22 -2.23
CA CYS A 34 16.80 2.94 -2.32
C CYS A 34 17.84 2.76 -1.22
N ARG A 35 17.78 1.67 -0.45
CA ARG A 35 18.81 1.31 0.53
C ARG A 35 19.72 0.19 0.07
N ALA A 36 19.26 -0.63 -0.86
CA ALA A 36 19.99 -1.73 -1.45
C ALA A 36 19.41 -2.07 -2.82
N VAL A 37 20.20 -2.71 -3.66
CA VAL A 37 19.73 -3.32 -4.91
C VAL A 37 19.79 -4.83 -4.75
N HIS A 38 18.70 -5.50 -5.09
CA HIS A 38 18.61 -6.95 -5.10
C HIS A 38 18.54 -7.44 -6.55
N VAL A 39 19.40 -8.40 -6.90
CA VAL A 39 19.34 -9.07 -8.21
C VAL A 39 18.51 -10.34 -8.04
N VAL A 40 17.37 -10.40 -8.72
CA VAL A 40 16.41 -11.50 -8.63
C VAL A 40 17.06 -12.80 -9.09
N LYS A 41 16.90 -13.85 -8.27
CA LYS A 41 17.33 -15.22 -8.55
C LYS A 41 16.16 -16.06 -9.06
N ALA A 42 16.49 -17.21 -9.63
CA ALA A 42 15.49 -18.18 -10.07
C ALA A 42 14.51 -18.52 -8.93
N ASN A 43 13.22 -18.54 -9.26
CA ASN A 43 12.10 -18.84 -8.36
C ASN A 43 11.84 -17.82 -7.23
N GLU A 44 12.44 -16.63 -7.27
CA GLU A 44 12.07 -15.55 -6.35
C GLU A 44 10.82 -14.80 -6.82
N THR A 45 10.11 -14.21 -5.86
CA THR A 45 8.91 -13.39 -6.07
C THR A 45 9.06 -12.09 -5.29
N LEU A 46 8.30 -11.06 -5.64
CA LEU A 46 8.22 -9.81 -4.85
C LEU A 46 7.96 -10.11 -3.37
N LYS A 47 7.14 -11.12 -3.07
CA LYS A 47 6.82 -11.55 -1.69
C LYS A 47 8.02 -12.17 -0.97
N SER A 48 8.76 -13.08 -1.61
CA SER A 48 9.92 -13.72 -0.98
C SER A 48 11.05 -12.72 -0.74
N ILE A 49 11.29 -11.83 -1.69
CA ILE A 49 12.32 -10.77 -1.60
C ILE A 49 11.94 -9.75 -0.54
N ALA A 50 10.68 -9.27 -0.54
CA ALA A 50 10.22 -8.34 0.48
C ALA A 50 10.37 -8.92 1.89
N LYS A 51 10.02 -10.20 2.08
CA LYS A 51 10.24 -10.92 3.33
C LYS A 51 11.72 -10.96 3.72
N LEU A 52 12.62 -11.28 2.78
CA LEU A 52 14.07 -11.33 3.01
C LEU A 52 14.61 -9.99 3.55
N TYR A 53 14.14 -8.87 2.99
CA TYR A 53 14.58 -7.55 3.42
C TYR A 53 13.74 -6.96 4.56
N GLY A 54 12.72 -7.67 5.07
CA GLY A 54 11.81 -7.11 6.08
C GLY A 54 11.12 -5.84 5.59
N VAL A 55 10.77 -5.81 4.31
CA VAL A 55 9.98 -4.74 3.69
C VAL A 55 8.60 -5.24 3.26
N ASN A 56 7.66 -4.33 3.03
CA ASN A 56 6.37 -4.67 2.42
C ASN A 56 6.53 -4.90 0.90
N ALA A 57 5.92 -5.95 0.35
CA ALA A 57 6.02 -6.31 -1.08
C ALA A 57 5.41 -5.27 -2.04
N ARG A 58 4.33 -4.57 -1.64
CA ARG A 58 3.79 -3.43 -2.40
C ARG A 58 4.72 -2.23 -2.31
N ALA A 59 5.32 -1.97 -1.15
CA ALA A 59 6.31 -0.90 -1.03
C ALA A 59 7.54 -1.19 -1.92
N LEU A 60 7.93 -2.47 -2.02
CA LEU A 60 8.95 -2.93 -2.96
C LEU A 60 8.50 -2.73 -4.41
N ALA A 61 7.32 -3.21 -4.79
CA ALA A 61 6.79 -3.05 -6.15
C ALA A 61 6.68 -1.56 -6.54
N LYS A 62 6.11 -0.73 -5.67
CA LYS A 62 5.98 0.73 -5.84
C LYS A 62 7.35 1.42 -5.98
N ALA A 63 8.36 1.00 -5.23
CA ALA A 63 9.71 1.54 -5.35
C ALA A 63 10.39 1.18 -6.68
N ASN A 64 9.82 0.24 -7.43
CA ASN A 64 10.31 -0.23 -8.72
C ASN A 64 9.31 0.02 -9.86
N ASP A 65 8.26 0.81 -9.61
CA ASP A 65 7.19 1.12 -10.57
C ASP A 65 6.50 -0.13 -11.16
N MET A 66 6.44 -1.21 -10.38
CA MET A 66 5.86 -2.50 -10.79
C MET A 66 4.44 -2.70 -10.22
N ALA A 67 3.67 -3.58 -10.86
CA ALA A 67 2.45 -4.10 -10.26
C ALA A 67 2.77 -5.09 -9.12
N ASN A 68 1.90 -5.15 -8.10
CA ASN A 68 2.12 -6.01 -6.92
C ASN A 68 2.20 -7.51 -7.22
N ASN A 69 1.58 -7.93 -8.32
CA ASN A 69 1.50 -9.31 -8.79
C ASN A 69 2.32 -9.53 -10.06
N GLU A 70 3.17 -8.56 -10.42
CA GLU A 70 4.06 -8.69 -11.57
C GLU A 70 5.04 -9.84 -11.34
N ALA A 71 5.20 -10.69 -12.35
CA ALA A 71 6.18 -11.76 -12.33
C ALA A 71 7.59 -11.17 -12.43
N LEU A 72 8.53 -11.73 -11.70
CA LEU A 72 9.93 -11.33 -11.76
C LEU A 72 10.70 -12.30 -12.65
N ASN A 73 11.65 -11.77 -13.41
CA ASN A 73 12.61 -12.57 -14.16
C ASN A 73 13.92 -12.66 -13.39
N ALA A 74 14.58 -13.82 -13.47
CA ALA A 74 15.92 -13.95 -12.93
C ALA A 74 16.86 -12.96 -13.64
N GLY A 75 17.61 -12.19 -12.86
CA GLY A 75 18.48 -11.11 -13.34
C GLY A 75 17.89 -9.70 -13.17
N ASP A 76 16.59 -9.56 -12.88
CA ASP A 76 15.98 -8.25 -12.63
C ASP A 76 16.66 -7.55 -11.44
N LYS A 77 16.84 -6.24 -11.54
CA LYS A 77 17.41 -5.42 -10.47
C LYS A 77 16.30 -4.67 -9.76
N LEU A 78 16.02 -5.05 -8.52
CA LEU A 78 15.02 -4.39 -7.68
C LEU A 78 15.68 -3.47 -6.67
N CYS A 79 15.24 -2.22 -6.66
CA CYS A 79 15.47 -1.28 -5.60
C CYS A 79 14.73 -1.68 -4.32
N ILE A 80 15.47 -1.92 -3.24
CA ILE A 80 14.91 -2.18 -1.91
C ILE A 80 14.69 -0.85 -1.19
N PRO A 81 13.46 -0.52 -0.76
CA PRO A 81 13.16 0.77 -0.13
C PRO A 81 13.74 0.91 1.28
N LYS A 82 14.15 2.14 1.66
CA LYS A 82 14.57 2.52 3.03
C LYS A 82 13.43 2.40 4.04
N THR A 83 12.26 2.90 3.68
CA THR A 83 11.08 3.03 4.54
C THR A 83 9.99 2.08 4.08
N GLY A 84 10.24 0.79 4.27
CA GLY A 84 9.25 -0.25 3.98
C GLY A 84 9.01 -1.18 5.16
N LYS A 85 9.34 -0.77 6.41
CA LYS A 85 9.37 -1.63 7.61
C LYS A 85 8.26 -2.68 7.59
N ALA A 86 8.64 -3.93 7.83
CA ALA A 86 7.75 -5.05 8.05
C ALA A 86 6.53 -4.60 8.86
N GLU A 87 5.33 -5.00 8.42
CA GLU A 87 4.07 -4.57 9.02
C GLU A 87 4.16 -4.72 10.56
N PRO A 88 3.81 -3.68 11.34
CA PRO A 88 3.72 -3.84 12.78
C PRO A 88 2.82 -5.05 13.07
N LYS A 89 3.16 -5.83 14.09
CA LYS A 89 2.32 -6.96 14.51
C LYS A 89 0.93 -6.43 14.81
N LEU A 90 -0.03 -6.73 13.93
CA LEU A 90 -1.40 -6.24 14.02
C LEU A 90 -2.00 -6.65 15.38
N ASN A 91 -2.40 -5.67 16.18
CA ASN A 91 -3.21 -5.94 17.35
C ASN A 91 -4.68 -5.95 16.93
N LEU A 92 -5.31 -7.12 17.00
CA LEU A 92 -6.70 -7.32 16.62
C LEU A 92 -7.54 -7.63 17.88
N ALA A 93 -8.36 -6.66 18.27
CA ALA A 93 -9.34 -6.77 19.34
C ALA A 93 -10.73 -6.98 18.73
N VAL A 94 -11.31 -8.15 19.00
CA VAL A 94 -12.61 -8.55 18.48
C VAL A 94 -13.44 -9.15 19.60
N TYR A 95 -14.72 -8.84 19.62
CA TYR A 95 -15.70 -9.47 20.49
C TYR A 95 -17.06 -9.53 19.78
N ALA A 96 -17.87 -10.51 20.15
CA ALA A 96 -19.23 -10.69 19.64
C ALA A 96 -20.21 -10.66 20.80
N GLN A 97 -21.20 -9.77 20.71
CA GLN A 97 -22.24 -9.57 21.73
C GLN A 97 -23.52 -9.09 21.05
N GLY A 98 -24.70 -9.58 21.48
CA GLY A 98 -25.97 -9.08 20.94
C GLY A 98 -26.11 -9.35 19.43
N GLY A 99 -25.57 -10.47 18.95
CA GLY A 99 -25.54 -10.80 17.52
C GLY A 99 -24.68 -9.87 16.66
N THR A 100 -23.79 -9.07 17.25
CA THR A 100 -22.90 -8.14 16.54
C THR A 100 -21.44 -8.42 16.84
N ILE A 101 -20.62 -8.49 15.79
CA ILE A 101 -19.15 -8.56 15.86
C ILE A 101 -18.61 -7.14 15.84
N ASN A 102 -17.87 -6.77 16.89
CA ASN A 102 -17.18 -5.50 17.01
C ASN A 102 -15.68 -5.70 16.78
N ILE A 103 -15.07 -4.82 15.98
CA ILE A 103 -13.67 -4.92 15.56
C ILE A 103 -12.97 -3.59 15.83
N ASN A 104 -11.87 -3.69 16.59
CA ASN A 104 -10.85 -2.66 16.74
C ASN A 104 -9.49 -3.25 16.36
N ALA A 105 -8.68 -2.49 15.62
CA ALA A 105 -7.33 -2.93 15.26
C ALA A 105 -6.33 -1.78 15.21
N THR A 106 -5.09 -2.05 15.63
CA THR A 106 -3.98 -1.09 15.60
C THR A 106 -2.70 -1.73 15.08
N GLY A 107 -1.77 -0.92 14.59
CA GLY A 107 -0.54 -1.41 13.96
C GLY A 107 -0.77 -1.91 12.54
N MET A 108 -1.85 -1.49 11.88
CA MET A 108 -2.03 -1.71 10.45
C MET A 108 -1.13 -0.81 9.63
N THR A 109 -0.88 -1.24 8.40
CA THR A 109 -0.51 -0.35 7.30
C THR A 109 -1.59 0.71 7.09
N ARG A 110 -1.19 1.92 6.68
CA ARG A 110 -2.09 3.07 6.49
C ARG A 110 -2.93 2.87 5.23
N GLU A 111 -4.22 3.23 5.31
CA GLU A 111 -5.15 3.28 4.17
C GLU A 111 -5.30 1.98 3.37
N GLU A 112 -5.08 0.83 4.00
CA GLU A 112 -5.20 -0.47 3.35
C GLU A 112 -6.59 -1.06 3.52
N LYS A 113 -7.04 -1.80 2.49
CA LYS A 113 -8.34 -2.47 2.46
C LYS A 113 -8.21 -3.87 3.02
N TYR A 114 -9.15 -4.25 3.88
CA TYR A 114 -9.24 -5.56 4.52
C TYR A 114 -10.62 -6.16 4.30
N GLN A 115 -10.66 -7.44 3.93
CA GLN A 115 -11.89 -8.23 3.94
C GLN A 115 -12.08 -8.83 5.32
N VAL A 116 -13.19 -8.48 5.98
CA VAL A 116 -13.61 -9.10 7.23
C VAL A 116 -14.24 -10.45 6.92
N LYS A 117 -13.74 -11.49 7.61
CA LYS A 117 -14.24 -12.85 7.49
C LYS A 117 -14.53 -13.42 8.88
N VAL A 118 -15.51 -14.30 8.98
CA VAL A 118 -15.81 -15.07 10.19
C VAL A 118 -16.12 -16.52 9.85
N ARG A 119 -15.85 -17.44 10.77
CA ARG A 119 -16.26 -18.84 10.72
C ARG A 119 -16.52 -19.38 12.12
N GLU A 120 -17.17 -20.54 12.21
CA GLU A 120 -17.22 -21.34 13.43
C GLU A 120 -15.86 -22.00 13.70
N GLY A 121 -15.27 -21.76 14.87
CA GLY A 121 -13.97 -22.32 15.28
C GLY A 121 -12.87 -22.24 14.21
N ASP A 122 -12.06 -23.30 14.08
CA ASP A 122 -10.94 -23.34 13.14
C ASP A 122 -11.16 -24.16 11.87
N ALA A 123 -12.26 -24.89 11.78
CA ALA A 123 -12.60 -25.71 10.63
C ALA A 123 -13.87 -25.26 9.89
N GLY A 124 -14.61 -24.28 10.44
CA GLY A 124 -15.88 -23.87 9.87
C GLY A 124 -15.77 -23.16 8.52
N LYS A 125 -16.91 -23.13 7.81
CA LYS A 125 -17.07 -22.39 6.56
C LYS A 125 -16.85 -20.89 6.76
N TRP A 126 -16.14 -20.26 5.83
CA TRP A 126 -15.93 -18.81 5.83
C TRP A 126 -17.16 -18.04 5.36
N TYR A 127 -17.51 -17.00 6.11
CA TYR A 127 -18.47 -15.96 5.76
C TYR A 127 -17.73 -14.63 5.58
N LYS A 128 -18.06 -13.88 4.53
CA LYS A 128 -17.50 -12.54 4.26
C LYS A 128 -18.47 -11.50 4.81
N LEU A 129 -18.03 -10.70 5.78
CA LEU A 129 -18.91 -9.72 6.44
C LEU A 129 -18.89 -8.34 5.76
N GLY A 130 -17.77 -8.00 5.14
CA GLY A 130 -17.62 -6.72 4.43
C GLY A 130 -16.16 -6.32 4.28
N LYS A 131 -15.92 -5.20 3.61
CA LYS A 131 -14.58 -4.60 3.49
C LYS A 131 -14.46 -3.39 4.40
N ILE A 132 -13.31 -3.24 5.03
CA ILE A 132 -12.95 -2.09 5.86
C ILE A 132 -11.61 -1.53 5.41
N THR A 133 -11.37 -0.25 5.66
CA THR A 133 -10.10 0.40 5.35
C THR A 133 -9.49 0.89 6.65
N SER A 134 -8.19 0.66 6.85
CA SER A 134 -7.46 1.26 7.97
C SER A 134 -7.36 2.77 7.80
N GLY A 135 -7.43 3.51 8.90
CA GLY A 135 -7.24 4.96 8.88
C GLY A 135 -5.80 5.35 8.54
N VAL A 136 -5.57 6.64 8.42
CA VAL A 136 -4.25 7.23 8.16
C VAL A 136 -3.21 6.87 9.22
N GLU A 137 -3.61 6.47 10.43
CA GLU A 137 -2.71 6.02 11.50
C GLU A 137 -2.53 4.50 11.54
N GLY A 138 -3.14 3.75 10.60
CA GLY A 138 -3.14 2.29 10.68
C GLY A 138 -4.06 1.76 11.79
N VAL A 139 -5.16 2.47 12.03
CA VAL A 139 -6.14 2.17 13.08
C VAL A 139 -7.50 1.90 12.45
N ILE A 140 -8.19 0.88 12.96
CA ILE A 140 -9.60 0.62 12.71
C ILE A 140 -10.32 0.70 14.05
N SER A 141 -11.31 1.59 14.14
CA SER A 141 -12.07 1.79 15.37
C SER A 141 -13.56 1.56 15.13
N ASN A 142 -14.19 0.87 16.07
CA ASN A 142 -15.63 0.71 16.24
C ASN A 142 -16.35 0.17 14.99
N LYS A 143 -15.72 -0.74 14.23
CA LYS A 143 -16.39 -1.38 13.09
C LYS A 143 -17.28 -2.51 13.58
N LYS A 144 -18.51 -2.54 13.09
CA LYS A 144 -19.55 -3.48 13.51
C LYS A 144 -20.06 -4.26 12.32
N PHE A 145 -20.27 -5.55 12.53
CA PHE A 145 -20.84 -6.45 11.53
C PHE A 145 -21.87 -7.37 12.20
N PRO A 146 -23.02 -7.63 11.55
CA PRO A 146 -23.95 -8.62 12.07
C PRO A 146 -23.32 -10.01 12.03
N VAL A 147 -23.57 -10.82 13.07
CA VAL A 147 -23.27 -12.24 13.05
C VAL A 147 -24.20 -12.91 12.03
N PRO A 148 -23.67 -13.65 11.03
CA PRO A 148 -24.49 -14.40 10.08
C PRO A 148 -25.46 -15.35 10.79
N ASP A 149 -26.67 -15.54 10.26
CA ASP A 149 -27.71 -16.38 10.91
C ASP A 149 -27.21 -17.79 11.24
N ALA A 150 -26.46 -18.39 10.32
CA ALA A 150 -25.85 -19.72 10.52
C ALA A 150 -24.86 -19.81 11.69
N LEU A 151 -24.38 -18.66 12.18
CA LEU A 151 -23.40 -18.56 13.26
C LEU A 151 -23.98 -18.06 14.58
N LYS A 152 -25.24 -17.59 14.62
CA LYS A 152 -25.85 -16.98 15.82
C LYS A 152 -25.80 -17.87 17.06
N ASN A 153 -26.00 -19.18 16.89
CA ASN A 153 -26.02 -20.16 17.98
C ASN A 153 -24.68 -20.87 18.20
N LYS A 154 -23.61 -20.42 17.53
CA LYS A 154 -22.29 -21.05 17.63
C LYS A 154 -21.51 -20.37 18.73
N VAL A 155 -20.95 -21.16 19.66
CA VAL A 155 -20.23 -20.64 20.85
C VAL A 155 -18.90 -20.00 20.48
N TYR A 156 -18.13 -20.63 19.57
CA TYR A 156 -16.79 -20.20 19.20
C TYR A 156 -16.75 -19.70 17.77
N LEU A 157 -16.28 -18.46 17.60
CA LEU A 157 -16.06 -17.86 16.28
C LEU A 157 -14.59 -17.52 16.10
N THR A 158 -14.10 -17.65 14.88
CA THR A 158 -12.81 -17.11 14.47
C THR A 158 -13.06 -15.99 13.48
N VAL A 159 -12.69 -14.76 13.86
CA VAL A 159 -12.82 -13.56 13.03
C VAL A 159 -11.45 -13.18 12.50
N CYS A 160 -11.36 -12.91 11.21
CA CYS A 160 -10.11 -12.54 10.55
C CYS A 160 -10.24 -11.29 9.69
N LEU A 161 -9.16 -10.54 9.63
CA LEU A 161 -8.93 -9.48 8.66
C LEU A 161 -7.97 -10.00 7.60
N LYS A 162 -8.46 -10.12 6.37
CA LYS A 162 -7.64 -10.48 5.20
C LYS A 162 -7.25 -9.21 4.45
N ASN A 163 -5.98 -8.84 4.51
CA ASN A 163 -5.44 -7.74 3.73
C ASN A 163 -5.68 -8.01 2.22
N GLN A 164 -6.30 -7.06 1.53
CA GLN A 164 -6.66 -7.20 0.11
C GLN A 164 -5.47 -6.95 -0.84
N ASN A 165 -4.35 -6.45 -0.32
CA ASN A 165 -3.15 -6.14 -1.10
C ASN A 165 -2.12 -7.28 -1.10
N ASN A 166 -1.96 -7.99 0.02
CA ASN A 166 -0.90 -9.00 0.18
C ASN A 166 -1.41 -10.37 0.68
N ASP A 167 -2.74 -10.54 0.78
CA ASP A 167 -3.43 -11.72 1.29
C ASP A 167 -3.08 -12.12 2.73
N ALA A 168 -2.35 -11.30 3.48
CA ALA A 168 -2.06 -11.55 4.88
C ALA A 168 -3.36 -11.69 5.68
N LEU A 169 -3.41 -12.70 6.54
CA LEU A 169 -4.58 -13.03 7.34
C LEU A 169 -4.22 -12.91 8.81
N THR A 170 -4.91 -12.02 9.52
CA THR A 170 -4.79 -11.90 10.97
C THR A 170 -6.11 -12.27 11.61
N CYS A 171 -6.08 -13.23 12.54
CA CYS A 171 -7.27 -13.83 13.12
C CYS A 171 -7.30 -13.71 14.65
N ARG A 172 -8.51 -13.69 15.20
CA ARG A 172 -8.77 -13.82 16.63
C ARG A 172 -9.94 -14.77 16.85
N ALA A 173 -9.72 -15.79 17.69
CA ALA A 173 -10.80 -16.62 18.22
C ALA A 173 -11.51 -15.87 19.36
N ILE A 174 -12.83 -15.93 19.38
CA ILE A 174 -13.70 -15.22 20.32
C ILE A 174 -14.85 -16.12 20.77
N LEU A 175 -15.42 -15.82 21.93
CA LEU A 175 -16.75 -16.30 22.31
C LEU A 175 -17.81 -15.44 21.63
N ASN A 176 -18.87 -16.09 21.17
CA ASN A 176 -20.08 -15.44 20.67
C ASN A 176 -21.08 -15.34 21.81
N VAL A 177 -21.19 -14.15 22.39
CA VAL A 177 -22.12 -13.89 23.48
C VAL A 177 -23.46 -13.47 22.86
N PRO A 178 -24.57 -14.17 23.17
CA PRO A 178 -25.90 -13.80 22.68
C PRO A 178 -26.31 -12.36 23.00
#